data_AF-A0AAW7XN85-F1
#
_entry.id   AF-A0AAW7XN85-F1
#
_cell.length_a   1.000
_cell.length_b   1.000
_cell.length_c   1.000
_cell.angle_alpha   90.00
_cell.angle_beta   90.00
_cell.angle_gamma   90.00
#
_symmetry.space_group_name_H-M   'P 1'
#
loop_
_entity.id
_entity.type
_entity.pdbx_description
1 polymer ?
#
loop_
_entity_poly.entity_id
_entity_poly.type
_entity_poly.pdbx_seq_one_letter_code
_entity_poly.pdbx_strand_id
1 'polypeptide(L)' 'MQELAHKTLINRKTLLRMVPLSDRTIYNLEQQGEFPRRIVISARSVAWDLAEVEEWIEERRNSALRVARPGHVW' A
#
# COMPACT_ATOMS: atom_id res chain seq x y z
N MET A 1 -5.00 -24.76 2.67
CA MET A 1 -4.06 -23.63 2.84
C MET A 1 -3.11 -23.66 1.64
N GLN A 2 -3.19 -22.83 0.61
CA GLN A 2 -3.81 -21.52 0.46
C GLN A 2 -4.54 -21.45 -0.89
N GLU A 3 -5.67 -20.75 -0.94
CA GLU A 3 -6.47 -20.60 -2.14
C GLU A 3 -5.75 -19.69 -3.14
N LEU A 4 -5.24 -20.30 -4.21
CA LEU A 4 -4.76 -19.63 -5.41
C LEU A 4 -5.96 -19.06 -6.19
N ALA A 5 -6.67 -18.11 -5.60
CA ALA A 5 -7.30 -17.08 -6.41
C ALA A 5 -6.17 -16.33 -7.12
N HIS A 6 -6.34 -15.97 -8.39
CA HIS A 6 -5.32 -15.28 -9.20
C HIS A 6 -4.89 -13.94 -8.56
N LYS A 7 -4.01 -14.00 -7.58
CA LYS A 7 -3.57 -12.86 -6.76
C LYS A 7 -2.38 -12.22 -7.46
N THR A 8 -2.66 -11.18 -8.23
CA THR A 8 -1.62 -10.37 -8.87
C THR A 8 -0.76 -9.75 -7.79
N LEU A 9 0.47 -10.23 -7.67
CA LEU A 9 1.45 -9.69 -6.74
C LEU A 9 2.16 -8.51 -7.40
N ILE A 10 2.19 -7.39 -6.70
CA ILE A 10 2.88 -6.18 -7.14
C ILE A 10 4.19 -5.98 -6.38
N ASN A 11 5.23 -5.61 -7.12
CA ASN A 11 6.52 -5.24 -6.54
C ASN A 11 6.51 -3.81 -6.03
N ARG A 12 7.46 -3.47 -5.16
CA ARG A 12 7.65 -2.10 -4.61
C ARG A 12 7.63 -1.00 -5.67
N LYS A 13 8.27 -1.23 -6.82
CA LYS A 13 8.28 -0.26 -7.94
C LYS A 13 6.89 -0.01 -8.54
N THR A 14 6.04 -1.03 -8.56
CA THR A 14 4.66 -0.91 -9.05
C THR A 14 3.78 -0.26 -7.98
N LEU A 15 3.98 -0.63 -6.71
CA LEU A 15 3.33 -0.01 -5.57
C LEU A 15 3.54 1.51 -5.54
N LEU A 16 4.80 1.96 -5.66
CA LEU A 16 5.16 3.39 -5.70
C LEU A 16 4.61 4.14 -6.92
N ARG A 17 4.24 3.43 -7.99
CA ARG A 17 3.58 4.02 -9.16
C ARG A 17 2.09 4.21 -8.95
N MET A 18 1.43 3.30 -8.24
CA MET A 18 0.00 3.42 -7.92
C MET A 18 -0.24 4.36 -6.74
N VAL A 19 0.65 4.33 -5.76
CA VAL A 19 0.55 5.10 -4.54
C VAL A 19 1.74 6.06 -4.48
N PRO A 20 1.53 7.38 -4.60
CA PRO A 20 2.59 8.38 -4.51
C PRO A 20 3.01 8.61 -3.04
N LEU A 21 3.35 7.54 -2.32
CA LEU A 21 3.86 7.58 -0.96
C LEU A 21 5.34 7.21 -0.92
N SER A 22 6.08 7.86 -0.03
CA SER A 22 7.47 7.51 0.25
C SER A 22 7.57 6.18 0.98
N ASP A 23 8.70 5.50 0.82
CA ASP A 23 8.98 4.22 1.49
C ASP A 23 8.90 4.32 3.01
N ARG A 24 9.33 5.46 3.57
CA ARG A 24 9.20 5.76 4.99
C ARG A 24 7.76 5.80 5.45
N THR A 25 6.85 6.31 4.60
CA THR A 25 5.42 6.34 4.91
C THR A 25 4.85 4.94 4.86
N ILE A 26 5.23 4.13 3.86
CA ILE A 26 4.84 2.71 3.79
C ILE A 26 5.30 1.97 5.05
N TYR A 27 6.55 2.14 5.48
CA TYR A 27 7.06 1.51 6.70
C TYR A 27 6.33 1.97 7.97
N ASN A 28 6.01 3.26 8.09
CA ASN A 28 5.20 3.75 9.20
C ASN A 28 3.81 3.14 9.19
N LEU A 29 3.15 3.07 8.04
CA LEU A 29 1.82 2.46 7.92
C LEU A 29 1.85 0.95 8.19
N GLU A 30 2.90 0.25 7.75
CA GLU A 30 3.14 -1.14 8.13
C GLU A 30 3.25 -1.28 9.66
N GLN A 31 3.98 -0.38 10.33
CA GLN A 31 4.09 -0.37 11.79
C GLN A 31 2.78 -0.03 12.50
N GLN A 32 1.96 0.85 11.92
CA GLN A 32 0.62 1.17 12.44
C GLN A 32 -0.40 0.05 12.16
N GLY A 33 -0.05 -0.95 11.34
CA GLY A 33 -0.99 -2.00 10.90
C GLY A 33 -2.03 -1.50 9.89
N GLU A 34 -1.85 -0.29 9.38
CA GLU A 34 -2.74 0.30 8.36
C GLU A 34 -2.34 -0.12 6.94
N PHE A 35 -1.17 -0.70 6.72
CA PHE A 35 -0.71 -1.11 5.39
C PHE A 35 -0.83 -2.62 5.18
N PRO A 36 -1.19 -3.09 3.97
CA PRO A 36 -1.22 -4.52 3.67
C PRO A 36 0.13 -5.19 3.93
N ARG A 37 0.06 -6.42 4.45
CA ARG A 37 1.24 -7.17 4.88
C ARG A 37 2.14 -7.45 3.69
N ARG A 38 3.42 -7.12 3.86
CA ARG A 38 4.45 -7.44 2.88
C ARG A 38 4.68 -8.95 2.82
N ILE A 39 4.68 -9.50 1.62
CA ILE A 39 5.01 -10.91 1.37
C ILE A 39 6.46 -10.96 0.90
N VAL A 40 7.32 -11.56 1.71
CA VAL A 40 8.73 -11.75 1.36
C VAL A 40 8.83 -12.95 0.42
N ILE A 41 9.03 -12.67 -0.86
CA ILE A 41 9.22 -13.70 -1.89
C ILE A 41 10.69 -14.17 -1.91
N SER A 42 11.63 -13.26 -1.63
CA SER A 42 13.07 -13.57 -1.55
C SER A 42 13.80 -12.59 -0.63
N ALA A 43 15.08 -12.83 -0.35
CA ALA A 43 15.93 -12.02 0.53
C ALA A 43 16.01 -10.52 0.16
N ARG A 44 15.68 -10.16 -1.09
CA ARG A 44 15.64 -8.77 -1.59
C ARG A 44 14.31 -8.40 -2.26
N SER A 45 13.38 -9.35 -2.38
CA SER A 45 12.15 -9.17 -3.14
C SER A 45 10.96 -9.28 -2.21
N VAL A 46 10.25 -8.16 -2.12
CA VAL A 46 9.04 -8.01 -1.34
C VAL A 46 7.91 -7.66 -2.30
N ALA A 47 6.80 -8.38 -2.16
CA ALA A 47 5.60 -8.17 -2.95
C ALA A 47 4.41 -7.89 -2.04
N TRP A 48 3.40 -7.24 -2.62
CA TRP A 48 2.11 -6.98 -1.98
C TRP A 48 1.01 -7.55 -2.86
N ASP A 49 -0.11 -7.90 -2.25
CA ASP A 49 -1.31 -8.30 -2.98
C ASP A 49 -1.97 -7.05 -3.58
N LEU A 50 -2.26 -7.09 -4.88
CA LEU A 50 -2.89 -5.97 -5.59
C LEU A 50 -4.27 -5.64 -4.99
N ALA A 51 -5.08 -6.66 -4.66
CA ALA A 51 -6.43 -6.45 -4.18
C ALA A 51 -6.43 -5.78 -2.80
N GLU A 52 -5.54 -6.20 -1.89
CA GLU A 52 -5.41 -5.54 -0.59
C GLU A 52 -4.90 -4.09 -0.73
N VAL A 53 -4.02 -3.83 -1.70
CA VAL A 53 -3.54 -2.47 -1.96
C VAL A 53 -4.64 -1.59 -2.54
N GLU A 54 -5.48 -2.12 -3.44
CA GLU A 54 -6.63 -1.38 -3.98
C GLU A 54 -7.66 -1.06 -2.90
N GLU A 55 -8.02 -2.03 -2.05
CA GLU A 55 -8.92 -1.82 -0.91
C GLU A 55 -8.36 -0.77 0.06
N TRP A 56 -7.06 -0.84 0.35
CA TRP A 56 -6.39 0.17 1.15
C TRP A 56 -6.42 1.56 0.51
N ILE A 57 -6.23 1.68 -0.81
CA ILE A 57 -6.35 2.95 -1.52
C ILE A 57 -7.76 3.52 -1.38
N GLU A 58 -8.79 2.68 -1.46
CA GLU A 58 -10.19 3.09 -1.32
C GLU A 58 -10.52 3.57 0.11
N GLU A 59 -10.11 2.81 1.12
CA GLU A 59 -10.20 3.19 2.55
C GLU A 59 -9.50 4.53 2.81
N ARG A 60 -8.31 4.72 2.23
CA ARG A 60 -7.56 5.97 2.33
C ARG A 60 -8.16 7.09 1.52
N ARG A 61 -8.78 6.85 0.37
CA ARG A 61 -9.53 7.86 -0.38
C ARG A 61 -10.71 8.34 0.46
N ASN A 62 -11.44 7.42 1.10
CA ASN A 62 -12.54 7.75 2.00
C ASN A 62 -12.07 8.55 3.23
N SER A 63 -10.92 8.17 3.81
CA SER A 63 -10.31 8.89 4.93
C SER A 63 -9.69 10.24 4.51
N ALA A 64 -9.08 10.33 3.33
CA ALA A 64 -8.51 11.56 2.80
C ALA A 64 -9.60 12.57 2.36
N LEU A 65 -10.77 12.09 1.93
CA LEU A 65 -11.95 12.94 1.75
C LEU A 65 -12.38 13.59 3.07
N ARG A 66 -12.15 12.94 4.22
CA ARG A 66 -12.35 13.53 5.55
C ARG A 66 -11.23 14.48 5.97
N VAL A 67 -10.01 14.26 5.48
CA VAL A 67 -8.85 15.13 5.68
C VAL A 67 -8.63 15.97 4.42
N ALA A 68 -9.63 16.81 4.09
CA ALA A 68 -9.42 17.94 3.20
C ALA A 68 -8.29 18.79 3.81
N ARG A 69 -7.09 18.68 3.25
CA ARG A 69 -5.93 19.37 3.82
C ARG A 69 -6.12 20.88 3.62
N PRO A 70 -6.00 21.68 4.70
CA PRO A 70 -5.71 23.10 4.58
C PRO A 70 -4.40 23.29 3.81
N GLY A 71 -4.32 24.39 3.07
CA GLY A 71 -3.37 24.67 2.00
C GLY A 71 -1.91 24.27 2.24
N HIS A 72 -1.32 23.67 1.20
CA HIS A 72 0.12 23.66 1.02
C HIS A 72 0.49 24.98 0.31
N VAL A 73 0.90 25.98 1.10
CA VAL A 73 1.40 27.26 0.60
C VAL A 73 2.90 27.11 0.42
N TRP A 74 3.40 27.47 -0.77
CA TRP A 74 4.80 27.41 -1.17
C TRP A 74 5.65 28.47 -0.48
#